data_AF-A0A7M3MCF7-F1
#
_entry.id   AF-A0A7M3MCF7-F1
#
_cell.length_a   1.000
_cell.length_b   1.000
_cell.length_c   1.000
_cell.angle_alpha   90.00
_cell.angle_beta   90.00
_cell.angle_gamma   90.00
#
_symmetry.space_group_name_H-M   'P 1'
#
loop_
_entity.id
_entity.type
_entity.pdbx_description
1 polymer ?
#
loop_
_entity_poly.entity_id
_entity_poly.type
_entity_poly.pdbx_seq_one_letter_code
_entity_poly.pdbx_strand_id
1 'polypeptide(L)'
;MRFVKGILLLAIVAFLVLFAAQNSDVLTSGTLFKLDLHWITWETGQLPLYLLVVGAFLLGGLLMFIYLLTEYMKANSAAKHLRRERDQLKRELENERASSSYTSSYTSSAADETDEKSESSY
;
A
#
# COMPACT_ATOMS: atom_id res chain seq x y z
N MET A 1 4.47 13.40 -8.03
CA MET A 1 3.16 12.73 -8.25
C MET A 1 2.13 12.94 -7.13
N ARG A 2 2.50 13.20 -5.86
CA ARG A 2 1.52 13.45 -4.77
C ARG A 2 0.61 14.65 -5.03
N PHE A 3 1.16 15.77 -5.50
CA PHE A 3 0.40 16.97 -5.85
C PHE A 3 -0.50 16.79 -7.08
N VAL A 4 -0.03 16.09 -8.11
CA VAL A 4 -0.83 15.77 -9.31
C VAL A 4 -2.06 14.93 -8.93
N LYS A 5 -1.88 13.95 -8.04
CA LYS A 5 -3.01 13.15 -7.50
C LYS A 5 -3.99 14.03 -6.72
N GLY A 6 -3.51 15.00 -5.95
CA GLY A 6 -4.36 15.94 -5.21
C GLY A 6 -5.16 16.89 -6.12
N ILE A 7 -4.51 17.45 -7.15
CA ILE A 7 -5.16 18.34 -8.13
C ILE A 7 -6.17 17.58 -8.99
N LEU A 8 -5.86 16.35 -9.40
CA LEU A 8 -6.80 15.50 -10.11
C LEU A 8 -8.02 15.18 -9.25
N LEU A 9 -7.83 14.85 -7.96
CA LEU A 9 -8.92 14.60 -7.03
C LEU A 9 -9.80 15.85 -6.86
N LEU A 10 -9.19 17.02 -6.70
CA LEU A 10 -9.90 18.30 -6.62
C LEU A 10 -10.73 18.56 -7.88
N ALA A 11 -10.16 18.33 -9.07
CA ALA A 11 -10.86 18.49 -10.33
C ALA A 11 -12.05 17.53 -10.48
N ILE A 12 -11.89 16.28 -10.07
CA ILE A 12 -12.97 15.28 -10.06
C ILE A 12 -14.10 15.71 -9.10
N VAL A 13 -13.76 16.17 -7.90
CA VAL A 13 -14.75 16.65 -6.92
C VAL A 13 -15.48 17.89 -7.47
N ALA A 14 -14.76 18.85 -8.02
CA ALA A 14 -15.37 20.03 -8.64
C ALA A 14 -16.29 19.66 -9.81
N PHE A 15 -15.88 18.71 -10.65
CA PHE A 15 -16.70 18.19 -11.74
C PHE A 15 -17.98 17.51 -11.23
N LEU A 16 -17.88 16.68 -10.19
CA LEU A 16 -19.03 16.03 -9.55
C LEU A 16 -20.03 17.05 -9.00
N VAL A 17 -19.54 18.10 -8.34
CA VAL A 17 -20.40 19.18 -7.81
C VAL A 17 -21.08 19.93 -8.94
N LEU A 18 -20.35 20.30 -9.99
CA LEU A 18 -20.92 20.97 -11.16
C LEU A 18 -21.94 20.08 -11.88
N PHE A 19 -21.63 18.80 -12.04
CA PHE A 19 -22.55 17.82 -12.61
C PHE A 19 -23.84 17.73 -11.79
N ALA A 20 -23.75 17.65 -10.47
CA ALA A 20 -24.92 17.61 -9.60
C ALA A 20 -25.73 18.92 -9.65
N ALA A 21 -25.07 20.07 -9.69
CA ALA A 21 -25.74 21.37 -9.78
C ALA A 21 -26.48 21.54 -11.11
N GLN A 22 -25.84 21.16 -12.23
CA GLN A 22 -26.42 21.26 -13.57
C GLN A 22 -27.55 20.25 -13.80
N ASN A 23 -27.45 19.05 -13.21
CA ASN A 23 -28.47 18.00 -13.33
C ASN A 23 -29.47 18.01 -12.17
N SER A 24 -29.55 19.09 -11.39
CA SER A 24 -30.37 19.18 -10.19
C SER A 24 -31.86 18.96 -10.48
N ASP A 25 -32.39 19.46 -11.59
CA ASP A 25 -33.78 19.23 -12.00
C ASP A 25 -34.08 17.74 -12.23
N VAL A 26 -33.16 17.02 -12.89
CA VAL A 26 -33.28 15.57 -13.14
C VAL A 26 -33.08 14.78 -11.85
N LEU A 27 -32.19 15.23 -10.97
CA LEU A 27 -31.90 14.57 -9.69
C LEU A 27 -33.03 14.73 -8.66
N THR A 28 -33.80 15.82 -8.76
CA THR A 28 -34.93 16.12 -7.87
C THR A 28 -36.27 15.62 -8.42
N SER A 29 -36.29 15.24 -9.72
CA SER A 29 -37.46 14.61 -10.33
C SER A 29 -37.83 13.33 -9.59
N GLY A 30 -39.01 13.32 -8.98
CA GLY A 30 -39.56 12.19 -8.24
C GLY A 30 -39.76 11.01 -9.17
N THR A 31 -38.83 10.07 -9.16
CA THR A 31 -38.87 8.90 -10.05
C THR A 31 -39.52 7.75 -9.29
N LEU A 32 -40.54 7.14 -9.90
CA LEU A 32 -41.13 5.91 -9.37
C LEU A 32 -40.18 4.76 -9.68
N PHE A 33 -39.54 4.22 -8.65
CA PHE A 33 -38.75 3.01 -8.78
C PHE A 33 -39.69 1.80 -8.67
N LYS A 34 -39.90 1.14 -9.80
CA LYS A 34 -40.52 -0.19 -9.86
C LYS A 34 -39.43 -1.23 -9.90
N LEU A 35 -39.34 -2.04 -8.85
CA LEU A 35 -38.54 -3.26 -8.89
C LEU A 35 -39.47 -4.37 -9.37
N ASP A 36 -39.42 -4.65 -10.67
CA ASP A 36 -40.20 -5.73 -11.28
C ASP A 36 -39.36 -7.01 -11.26
N LEU A 37 -39.39 -7.70 -10.12
CA LEU A 37 -38.87 -9.07 -10.01
C LEU A 37 -40.02 -10.00 -10.36
N HIS A 38 -39.77 -11.01 -11.20
CA HIS A 38 -40.75 -11.94 -11.81
C HIS A 38 -41.82 -12.55 -10.86
N TRP A 39 -41.63 -12.50 -9.54
CA TRP A 39 -42.58 -12.96 -8.51
C TRP A 39 -43.10 -11.89 -7.54
N ILE A 40 -42.48 -10.69 -7.49
CA ILE A 40 -42.73 -9.67 -6.48
C ILE A 40 -42.63 -8.29 -7.14
N THR A 41 -43.76 -7.60 -7.27
CA THR A 41 -43.81 -6.18 -7.66
C THR A 41 -43.73 -5.33 -6.40
N TRP A 42 -42.55 -4.77 -6.11
CA TRP A 42 -42.40 -3.78 -5.05
C TRP A 42 -42.33 -2.38 -5.67
N GLU A 43 -43.35 -1.57 -5.36
CA GLU A 43 -43.37 -0.16 -5.69
C GLU A 43 -42.89 0.61 -4.46
N THR A 44 -41.70 1.20 -4.54
CA THR A 44 -41.27 2.18 -3.53
C THR A 44 -41.94 3.52 -3.85
N GLY A 45 -42.36 4.28 -2.83
CA GLY A 45 -42.88 5.63 -3.01
C GLY A 45 -41.91 6.52 -3.80
N GLN A 46 -42.40 7.65 -4.34
CA GLN A 46 -41.60 8.57 -5.17
C GLN A 46 -40.31 8.96 -4.46
N LEU A 47 -39.21 8.32 -4.84
CA LEU A 47 -37.90 8.56 -4.27
C LEU A 47 -37.15 9.46 -5.25
N PRO A 48 -36.65 10.61 -4.79
CA PRO A 48 -35.88 11.50 -5.64
C PRO A 48 -34.53 10.84 -5.97
N LEU A 49 -34.14 10.95 -7.24
CA LEU A 49 -33.02 10.21 -7.83
C LEU A 49 -31.67 10.58 -7.18
N TYR A 50 -31.54 11.78 -6.60
CA TYR A 50 -30.36 12.18 -5.85
C TYR A 50 -30.01 11.22 -4.71
N LEU A 51 -31.02 10.61 -4.06
CA LEU A 51 -30.80 9.73 -2.92
C LEU A 51 -30.10 8.43 -3.34
N LEU A 52 -30.45 7.92 -4.52
CA LEU A 52 -29.80 6.77 -5.13
C LEU A 52 -28.35 7.10 -5.54
N VAL A 53 -28.15 8.26 -6.18
CA VAL A 53 -26.82 8.70 -6.64
C VAL A 53 -25.87 8.91 -5.45
N VAL A 54 -26.34 9.59 -4.40
CA VAL A 54 -25.57 9.80 -3.17
C VAL A 54 -25.31 8.47 -2.47
N GLY A 55 -26.31 7.59 -2.36
CA GLY A 55 -26.14 6.27 -1.75
C GLY A 55 -25.13 5.39 -2.49
N ALA A 56 -25.21 5.34 -3.82
CA ALA A 56 -24.27 4.60 -4.66
C ALA A 56 -22.85 5.19 -4.60
N PHE A 57 -22.73 6.53 -4.55
CA PHE A 57 -21.44 7.19 -4.38
C PHE A 57 -20.81 6.87 -3.00
N LEU A 58 -21.61 6.90 -1.93
CA LEU A 58 -21.14 6.52 -0.60
C LEU A 58 -20.69 5.05 -0.55
N LEU A 59 -21.47 4.13 -1.12
CA LEU A 59 -21.10 2.71 -1.19
C LEU A 59 -19.82 2.51 -2.00
N GLY A 60 -19.74 3.13 -3.18
CA GLY A 60 -18.56 3.07 -4.04
C GLY A 60 -17.32 3.63 -3.34
N GLY A 61 -17.46 4.78 -2.66
CA GLY A 61 -16.40 5.38 -1.85
C GLY A 61 -15.97 4.49 -0.69
N LEU A 62 -16.93 3.86 0.00
CA LEU A 62 -16.64 2.93 1.09
C LEU A 62 -15.88 1.70 0.60
N LEU A 63 -16.31 1.09 -0.51
CA LEU A 63 -15.62 -0.05 -1.13
C LEU A 63 -14.21 0.34 -1.58
N MET A 64 -14.06 1.52 -2.19
CA MET A 64 -12.76 2.03 -2.61
C MET A 64 -11.84 2.29 -1.42
N PHE A 65 -12.38 2.84 -0.32
CA PHE A 65 -11.65 3.04 0.93
C PHE A 65 -11.17 1.71 1.53
N ILE A 66 -12.04 0.70 1.60
CA ILE A 66 -11.68 -0.65 2.08
C ILE A 66 -10.59 -1.25 1.19
N TYR A 67 -10.71 -1.12 -0.14
CA TYR A 67 -9.69 -1.59 -1.08
C TYR A 67 -8.34 -0.88 -0.84
N LEU A 68 -8.34 0.44 -0.72
CA LEU A 68 -7.11 1.20 -0.43
C LEU A 68 -6.49 0.84 0.92
N LEU A 69 -7.32 0.59 1.93
CA LEU A 69 -6.87 0.22 3.26
C LEU A 69 -6.20 -1.16 3.26
N THR A 70 -6.80 -2.14 2.58
CA THR A 70 -6.21 -3.47 2.44
C THR A 70 -4.89 -3.44 1.66
N GLU A 71 -4.83 -2.64 0.59
CA GLU A 71 -3.61 -2.48 -0.19
C GLU A 71 -2.52 -1.72 0.58
N TYR A 72 -2.89 -0.72 1.38
CA TYR A 72 -1.98 -0.03 2.30
C TYR A 72 -1.40 -0.98 3.36
N MET A 73 -2.24 -1.85 3.94
CA MET A 73 -1.79 -2.84 4.91
C MET A 73 -0.81 -3.85 4.31
N LYS A 74 -1.10 -4.35 3.10
CA LYS A 74 -0.20 -5.26 2.36
C LYS A 74 1.12 -4.57 2.03
N ALA A 75 1.08 -3.33 1.53
CA ALA A 75 2.28 -2.55 1.22
C ALA A 75 3.15 -2.30 2.47
N ASN A 76 2.53 -1.99 3.60
CA ASN A 76 3.25 -1.76 4.86
C ASN A 76 3.85 -3.07 5.43
N SER A 77 3.16 -4.20 5.25
CA SER A 77 3.69 -5.51 5.62
C SER A 77 4.89 -5.90 4.77
N ALA A 78 4.80 -5.72 3.45
CA ALA A 78 5.91 -5.97 2.52
C ALA A 78 7.13 -5.10 2.84
N ALA A 79 6.93 -3.81 3.17
CA ALA A 79 8.02 -2.93 3.58
C ALA A 79 8.70 -3.37 4.89
N LYS A 80 7.96 -3.97 5.83
CA LYS A 80 8.53 -4.52 7.07
C LYS A 80 9.31 -5.81 6.83
N HIS A 81 8.82 -6.68 5.96
CA HIS A 81 9.52 -7.91 5.58
C HIS A 81 10.85 -7.61 4.88
N LEU A 82 10.83 -6.74 3.87
CA LEU A 82 12.05 -6.34 3.17
C LEU A 82 13.06 -5.68 4.12
N ARG A 83 12.61 -4.85 5.08
CA ARG A 83 13.52 -4.26 6.08
C ARG A 83 14.18 -5.33 6.96
N ARG A 84 13.42 -6.33 7.41
CA ARG A 84 13.95 -7.43 8.24
C ARG A 84 14.97 -8.27 7.48
N GLU A 85 14.67 -8.64 6.24
CA GLU A 85 15.62 -9.39 5.40
C GLU A 85 16.89 -8.58 5.16
N ARG A 86 16.76 -7.28 4.86
CA ARG A 86 17.92 -6.40 4.63
C ARG A 86 18.78 -6.25 5.89
N ASP A 87 18.18 -6.26 7.07
CA ASP A 87 18.91 -6.20 8.35
C ASP A 87 19.52 -7.56 8.74
N GLN A 88 18.88 -8.68 8.39
CA GLN A 88 19.46 -10.02 8.54
C GLN A 88 20.68 -10.22 7.62
N LEU A 89 20.54 -9.92 6.32
CA LEU A 89 21.66 -10.00 5.37
C LEU A 89 22.83 -9.09 5.78
N LYS A 90 22.55 -7.91 6.36
CA LYS A 90 23.59 -7.04 6.91
C LYS A 90 24.36 -7.68 8.05
N ARG A 91 23.65 -8.35 8.98
CA ARG A 91 24.27 -9.05 10.12
C ARG A 91 25.08 -10.26 9.66
N GLU A 92 24.61 -10.99 8.65
CA GLU A 92 25.34 -12.11 8.07
C GLU A 92 26.65 -11.64 7.43
N LEU A 93 26.62 -10.57 6.63
CA LEU A 93 27.83 -9.96 6.07
C LEU A 93 28.81 -9.46 7.14
N GLU A 94 28.29 -8.90 8.23
CA GLU A 94 29.11 -8.41 9.34
C GLU A 94 29.75 -9.57 10.11
N ASN A 95 29.04 -10.68 10.30
CA ASN A 95 29.57 -11.91 10.89
C ASN A 95 30.59 -12.61 9.98
N GLU A 96 30.37 -12.65 8.66
CA GLU A 96 31.35 -13.17 7.70
C GLU A 96 32.62 -12.31 7.66
N ARG A 97 32.48 -10.97 7.68
CA ARG A 97 33.63 -10.07 7.80
C ARG A 97 34.37 -10.26 9.12
N ALA A 98 33.65 -10.40 10.24
CA ALA A 98 34.27 -10.62 11.54
C ALA A 98 35.03 -11.96 11.57
N SER A 99 34.41 -13.05 11.13
CA SER A 99 35.04 -14.39 11.10
C SER A 99 36.20 -14.50 10.11
N SER A 100 36.12 -13.83 8.95
CA SER A 100 37.24 -13.69 8.01
C SER A 100 38.39 -12.89 8.62
N SER A 101 38.09 -11.82 9.35
CA SER A 101 39.11 -11.00 10.03
C SER A 101 39.80 -11.78 11.15
N TYR A 102 39.06 -12.59 11.93
CA TYR A 102 39.65 -13.48 12.95
C TYR A 102 40.55 -14.54 12.32
N THR A 103 40.11 -15.18 11.23
CA THR A 103 40.92 -16.18 10.50
C THR A 103 42.20 -15.54 9.94
N SER A 104 42.11 -14.31 9.41
CA SER A 104 43.29 -13.57 8.92
C SER A 104 44.28 -13.23 10.04
N SER A 105 43.81 -12.88 11.25
CA SER A 105 44.70 -12.63 12.38
C SER A 105 45.39 -13.89 12.91
N TYR A 106 44.70 -15.05 12.91
CA TYR A 106 45.32 -16.32 13.29
C TYR A 106 46.34 -16.81 12.24
N THR A 107 46.04 -16.66 10.96
CA THR A 107 47.00 -17.00 9.89
C THR A 107 48.21 -16.05 9.87
N SER A 108 48.03 -14.76 10.19
CA SER A 108 49.14 -13.81 10.29
C SER A 108 50.02 -14.05 11.52
N SER A 109 49.44 -14.47 12.65
CA SER A 109 50.21 -14.80 13.87
C SER A 109 50.94 -16.14 13.77
N ALA A 110 50.38 -17.12 13.04
CA ALA A 110 51.05 -18.41 12.80
C ALA A 110 52.18 -18.32 11.76
N ALA A 111 52.11 -17.36 10.83
CA ALA A 111 53.19 -17.05 9.89
C ALA A 111 54.38 -16.36 10.58
N ASP A 112 54.13 -15.54 11.60
CA ASP A 112 55.17 -14.84 12.38
C ASP A 112 55.93 -15.81 13.30
N GLU A 113 55.23 -16.76 13.95
CA GLU A 113 55.85 -17.81 14.78
C GLU A 113 56.70 -18.82 13.97
N THR A 114 56.47 -18.95 12.67
CA THR A 114 57.24 -19.88 11.82
C THR A 114 58.54 -19.26 11.29
N ASP A 115 58.60 -17.93 11.13
CA ASP A 115 59.85 -17.24 10.77
C ASP A 115 60.80 -17.15 11.96
N GLU A 116 60.30 -16.82 13.17
CA GLU A 116 61.13 -16.64 14.38
C GLU A 116 61.82 -17.95 14.83
N LYS A 117 61.19 -19.10 14.57
CA LYS A 117 61.76 -20.43 14.89
C LYS A 117 62.82 -20.89 13.88
N SER A 118 62.87 -20.29 12.69
CA SER A 118 63.86 -20.60 11.65
C SER A 118 65.18 -19.84 11.82
N GLU A 119 65.15 -18.64 12.43
CA GLU A 119 66.35 -17.84 12.74
C GLU A 119 67.07 -18.29 14.02
N SER A 120 66.39 -18.91 14.99
CA SER A 120 67.01 -19.37 16.26
C SER A 120 67.77 -20.71 16.15
N SER A 121 67.80 -21.35 14.98
CA SER A 121 68.40 -22.69 14.80
C SER A 121 69.74 -22.69 14.04
N TYR A 122 70.45 -21.57 13.96
CA TYR A 122 71.82 -21.49 13.42
C TYR A 122 72.84 -21.06 14.47
#